data_AF-A0A554KAD8-F1
#
_entry.id   AF-A0A554KAD8-F1
#
_cell.length_a   1.000
_cell.length_b   1.000
_cell.length_c   1.000
_cell.angle_alpha   90.00
_cell.angle_beta   90.00
_cell.angle_gamma   90.00
#
_symmetry.space_group_name_H-M   'P 1'
#
loop_
_entity.id
_entity.type
_entity.pdbx_description
1 polymer ?
#
loop_
_entity_poly.entity_id
_entity_poly.type
_entity_poly.pdbx_seq_one_letter_code
_entity_poly.pdbx_strand_id
1 'polypeptide(L)'
;MSPLYLFSQIAAPFIVGLLQIGLAIAIWRKKGRQDASNILFALTVLSISFWCFAVALFNYAPLFGYIEIFSTLSYIAASFIPYFFLLFTFNFPSEKLRISRKELLLLTIPFVITLLLSFFPYKIVREVRQFSPENSIVIPGSGQVTYSLFLIGYFLYAFFNLFRKYHTTKGVLKTQVVHIALATLVPTFIGITTDFFFVIFIAVQYNWIGPVSTIFLFLLILYSMRKWRLFNLLIIQHGNRFLALVPSKEAKSLGFCVGYKRDLLGYALR
;
A
#
# COMPACT_ATOMS: atom_id res chain seq x y z
N MET A 1 -22.01 -12.62 -21.32
CA MET A 1 -21.68 -11.61 -20.31
C MET A 1 -22.33 -10.30 -20.70
N SER A 2 -22.99 -9.62 -19.77
CA SER A 2 -23.58 -8.30 -20.05
C SER A 2 -22.50 -7.23 -20.24
N PRO A 3 -22.76 -6.15 -21.00
CA PRO A 3 -21.84 -5.01 -21.08
C PRO A 3 -21.50 -4.41 -19.71
N LEU A 4 -22.47 -4.40 -18.80
CA LEU A 4 -22.29 -3.93 -17.42
C LEU A 4 -21.31 -4.81 -16.64
N TYR A 5 -21.37 -6.13 -16.80
CA TYR A 5 -20.43 -7.07 -16.20
C TYR A 5 -19.00 -6.80 -16.70
N LEU A 6 -18.81 -6.71 -18.02
CA LEU A 6 -17.49 -6.45 -18.61
C LEU A 6 -16.90 -5.12 -18.12
N PHE A 7 -17.72 -4.08 -18.01
CA PHE A 7 -17.26 -2.79 -17.50
C PHE A 7 -16.88 -2.86 -16.02
N SER A 8 -17.79 -3.35 -15.16
CA SER A 8 -17.60 -3.34 -13.70
C SER A 8 -16.50 -4.29 -13.23
N GLN A 9 -16.45 -5.51 -13.75
CA GLN A 9 -15.59 -6.58 -13.23
C GLN A 9 -14.18 -6.57 -13.82
N ILE A 10 -14.03 -6.02 -15.03
CA ILE A 10 -12.79 -6.11 -15.81
C ILE A 10 -12.27 -4.70 -16.10
N ALA A 11 -13.04 -3.89 -16.85
CA ALA A 11 -12.53 -2.61 -17.32
C ALA A 11 -12.25 -1.62 -16.18
N ALA A 12 -13.15 -1.50 -15.20
CA ALA A 12 -13.01 -0.56 -14.10
C ALA A 12 -11.80 -0.88 -13.19
N PRO A 13 -11.59 -2.12 -12.68
CA PRO A 13 -10.38 -2.46 -11.96
C PRO A 13 -9.11 -2.24 -12.80
N PHE A 14 -9.14 -2.57 -14.09
CA PHE A 14 -8.01 -2.36 -14.98
C PHE A 14 -7.63 -0.87 -15.12
N ILE A 15 -8.62 0.00 -15.36
CA ILE A 15 -8.43 1.46 -15.43
C ILE A 15 -7.87 1.99 -14.11
N VAL A 16 -8.45 1.56 -12.98
CA VAL A 16 -7.96 1.98 -11.66
C VAL A 16 -6.52 1.50 -11.43
N GLY A 17 -6.18 0.28 -11.84
CA GLY A 17 -4.81 -0.23 -11.82
C GLY A 17 -3.84 0.68 -12.57
N LEU A 18 -4.19 1.12 -13.79
CA LEU A 18 -3.38 2.07 -14.57
C LEU A 18 -3.20 3.42 -13.85
N LEU A 19 -4.26 3.94 -13.22
CA LEU A 19 -4.18 5.17 -12.41
C LEU A 19 -3.21 5.00 -11.23
N GLN A 20 -3.23 3.84 -10.57
CA GLN A 20 -2.30 3.53 -9.48
C GLN A 20 -0.85 3.44 -9.97
N ILE A 21 -0.58 2.88 -11.16
CA ILE A 21 0.77 2.96 -11.77
C ILE A 21 1.22 4.42 -11.90
N GLY A 22 0.37 5.27 -12.48
CA GLY A 22 0.67 6.69 -12.65
C GLY A 22 1.01 7.37 -11.32
N LEU A 23 0.23 7.06 -10.28
CA LEU A 23 0.47 7.58 -8.93
C LEU A 23 1.78 7.04 -8.31
N ALA A 24 2.06 5.74 -8.40
CA ALA A 24 3.28 5.14 -7.88
C ALA A 24 4.52 5.80 -8.52
N ILE A 25 4.50 5.99 -9.84
CA ILE A 25 5.57 6.70 -10.59
C ILE A 25 5.70 8.15 -10.10
N ALA A 26 4.58 8.86 -9.93
CA ALA A 26 4.59 10.25 -9.45
C ALA A 26 5.18 10.38 -8.04
N ILE A 27 4.88 9.45 -7.14
CA ILE A 27 5.41 9.42 -5.77
C ILE A 27 6.91 9.12 -5.78
N TRP A 28 7.33 8.09 -6.53
CA TRP A 28 8.73 7.71 -6.66
C TRP A 28 9.62 8.83 -7.20
N ARG A 29 9.11 9.62 -8.16
CA ARG A 29 9.89 10.70 -8.80
C ARG A 29 9.98 11.98 -7.96
N LYS A 30 9.17 12.17 -6.92
CA LYS A 30 8.94 13.50 -6.33
C LYS A 30 10.12 14.12 -5.60
N LYS A 31 10.98 13.31 -4.96
CA LYS A 31 12.08 13.81 -4.10
C LYS A 31 13.44 13.16 -4.43
N GLY A 32 13.53 12.46 -5.56
CA GLY A 32 14.69 11.67 -5.95
C GLY A 32 14.60 10.21 -5.51
N ARG A 33 15.35 9.33 -6.18
CA ARG A 33 15.31 7.85 -6.05
C ARG A 33 15.83 7.30 -4.70
N GLN A 34 16.07 8.14 -3.69
CA GLN A 34 16.74 7.76 -2.44
C GLN A 34 15.86 7.92 -1.19
N ASP A 35 14.66 8.51 -1.31
CA ASP A 35 13.73 8.64 -0.18
C ASP A 35 13.01 7.30 0.05
N ALA A 36 13.41 6.60 1.12
CA ALA A 36 12.88 5.29 1.48
C ALA A 36 11.37 5.34 1.78
N SER A 37 10.83 6.44 2.32
CA SER A 37 9.39 6.57 2.56
C SER A 37 8.62 6.66 1.25
N ASN A 38 9.11 7.47 0.30
CA ASN A 38 8.50 7.56 -1.02
C ASN A 38 8.57 6.22 -1.77
N ILE A 39 9.69 5.51 -1.69
CA ILE A 39 9.85 4.20 -2.32
C ILE A 39 8.86 3.19 -1.71
N LEU A 40 8.80 3.07 -0.38
CA LEU A 40 7.92 2.10 0.27
C LEU A 40 6.44 2.39 -0.01
N PHE A 41 6.04 3.66 -0.04
CA PHE A 41 4.67 4.01 -0.40
C PHE A 41 4.40 3.81 -1.89
N ALA A 42 5.34 4.12 -2.78
CA ALA A 42 5.20 3.83 -4.20
C ALA A 42 5.07 2.32 -4.46
N LEU A 43 5.84 1.48 -3.74
CA LEU A 43 5.70 0.02 -3.78
C LEU A 43 4.34 -0.42 -3.28
N THR A 44 3.81 0.19 -2.21
CA THR A 44 2.44 -0.06 -1.74
C THR A 44 1.41 0.20 -2.85
N VAL A 45 1.49 1.37 -3.49
CA VAL A 45 0.57 1.75 -4.58
C VAL A 45 0.74 0.86 -5.81
N LEU A 46 1.98 0.46 -6.13
CA LEU A 46 2.25 -0.47 -7.22
C LEU A 46 1.68 -1.86 -6.94
N SER A 47 1.77 -2.36 -5.71
CA SER A 47 1.12 -3.61 -5.30
C SER A 47 -0.40 -3.54 -5.44
N ILE A 48 -1.00 -2.39 -5.11
CA ILE A 48 -2.44 -2.16 -5.35
C ILE A 48 -2.75 -2.26 -6.84
N SER A 49 -1.92 -1.67 -7.70
CA SER A 49 -2.09 -1.79 -9.16
C SER A 49 -2.04 -3.25 -9.63
N PHE A 50 -1.07 -4.03 -9.17
CA PHE A 50 -0.96 -5.44 -9.56
C PHE A 50 -2.16 -6.25 -9.08
N TRP A 51 -2.66 -5.96 -7.88
CA TRP A 51 -3.87 -6.59 -7.37
C TRP A 51 -5.09 -6.23 -8.23
N CYS A 52 -5.25 -4.97 -8.63
CA CYS A 52 -6.34 -4.56 -9.52
C CYS A 52 -6.32 -5.32 -10.86
N PHE A 53 -5.14 -5.50 -11.46
CA PHE A 53 -5.01 -6.29 -12.68
C PHE A 53 -5.28 -7.77 -12.45
N ALA A 54 -4.79 -8.34 -11.35
CA ALA A 54 -5.02 -9.74 -11.03
C ALA A 54 -6.51 -10.03 -10.83
N VAL A 55 -7.27 -9.13 -10.19
CA VAL A 55 -8.73 -9.26 -10.06
C VAL A 55 -9.42 -9.12 -11.41
N ALA A 56 -9.04 -8.14 -12.24
CA ALA A 56 -9.61 -8.00 -13.59
C ALA A 56 -9.39 -9.26 -14.44
N LEU A 57 -8.17 -9.82 -14.39
CA LEU A 57 -7.82 -11.03 -15.10
C LEU A 57 -8.52 -12.26 -14.52
N PHE A 58 -8.67 -12.35 -13.21
CA PHE A 58 -9.45 -13.41 -12.55
C PHE A 58 -10.91 -13.42 -13.02
N ASN A 59 -11.54 -12.25 -13.14
CA ASN A 59 -12.92 -12.14 -13.64
C ASN A 59 -13.06 -12.40 -15.15
N TYR A 60 -11.96 -12.29 -15.90
CA TYR A 60 -11.88 -12.64 -17.33
C TYR A 60 -11.49 -14.11 -17.58
N ALA A 61 -10.78 -14.72 -16.63
CA ALA A 61 -10.19 -16.06 -16.71
C ALA A 61 -11.14 -17.23 -17.02
N PRO A 62 -12.43 -17.23 -16.60
CA PRO A 62 -13.34 -18.32 -16.91
C PRO A 62 -13.52 -18.60 -18.40
N LEU A 63 -13.18 -17.63 -19.25
CA LEU A 63 -13.24 -17.76 -20.71
C LEU A 63 -12.08 -18.60 -21.28
N PHE A 64 -10.99 -18.79 -20.52
CA PHE A 64 -9.73 -19.36 -21.02
C PHE A 64 -9.13 -20.47 -20.12
N GLY A 65 -9.81 -20.85 -19.04
CA GLY A 65 -9.36 -21.95 -18.16
C GLY A 65 -8.20 -21.61 -17.22
N TYR A 66 -7.92 -20.32 -16.97
CA TYR A 66 -6.77 -19.87 -16.15
C TYR A 66 -7.18 -19.33 -14.76
N ILE A 67 -8.36 -19.70 -14.26
CA ILE A 67 -8.96 -19.11 -13.06
C ILE A 67 -8.08 -19.28 -11.80
N GLU A 68 -7.43 -20.45 -11.66
CA GLU A 68 -6.57 -20.77 -10.53
C GLU A 68 -5.30 -19.90 -10.50
N ILE A 69 -4.72 -19.63 -11.67
CA ILE A 69 -3.51 -18.81 -11.81
C ILE A 69 -3.82 -17.38 -11.41
N PHE A 70 -4.89 -16.78 -11.95
CA PHE A 70 -5.24 -15.40 -11.65
C PHE A 70 -5.80 -15.22 -10.24
N SER A 71 -6.47 -16.24 -9.68
CA SER A 71 -6.79 -16.28 -8.26
C SER A 71 -5.50 -16.25 -7.44
N THR A 72 -4.52 -17.09 -7.74
CA THR A 72 -3.24 -17.12 -7.02
C THR A 72 -2.49 -15.78 -7.10
N LEU A 73 -2.43 -15.19 -8.30
CA LEU A 73 -1.81 -13.89 -8.52
C LEU A 73 -2.50 -12.77 -7.74
N SER A 74 -3.82 -12.82 -7.54
CA SER A 74 -4.54 -11.79 -6.78
C SER A 74 -4.16 -11.84 -5.30
N TYR A 75 -4.08 -13.03 -4.70
CA TYR A 75 -3.60 -13.21 -3.31
C TYR A 75 -2.15 -12.80 -3.14
N ILE A 76 -1.28 -13.17 -4.08
CA ILE A 76 0.14 -12.77 -4.08
C ILE A 76 0.24 -11.25 -4.12
N ALA A 77 -0.38 -10.60 -5.11
CA ALA A 77 -0.33 -9.14 -5.27
C ALA A 77 -0.90 -8.41 -4.05
N ALA A 78 -2.02 -8.90 -3.51
CA ALA A 78 -2.64 -8.35 -2.30
C ALA A 78 -1.75 -8.48 -1.06
N SER A 79 -0.93 -9.54 -0.95
CA SER A 79 -0.03 -9.74 0.20
C SER A 79 1.09 -8.69 0.28
N PHE A 80 1.53 -8.16 -0.85
CA PHE A 80 2.56 -7.11 -0.88
C PHE A 80 2.04 -5.76 -0.37
N ILE A 81 0.73 -5.49 -0.51
CA ILE A 81 0.11 -4.22 -0.11
C ILE A 81 0.33 -3.93 1.40
N PRO A 82 -0.17 -4.76 2.34
CA PRO A 82 -0.01 -4.49 3.76
C PRO A 82 1.46 -4.58 4.20
N TYR A 83 2.28 -5.40 3.53
CA TYR A 83 3.71 -5.50 3.83
C TYR A 83 4.44 -4.19 3.58
N PHE A 84 4.38 -3.66 2.36
CA PHE A 84 5.02 -2.39 2.04
C PHE A 84 4.38 -1.21 2.77
N PHE A 85 3.06 -1.25 2.97
CA PHE A 85 2.37 -0.22 3.73
C PHE A 85 2.85 -0.18 5.17
N LEU A 86 2.98 -1.32 5.84
CA LEU A 86 3.48 -1.39 7.20
C LEU A 86 4.91 -0.83 7.29
N LEU A 87 5.82 -1.29 6.42
CA LEU A 87 7.19 -0.75 6.36
C LEU A 87 7.20 0.76 6.12
N PHE A 88 6.33 1.26 5.24
CA PHE A 88 6.14 2.69 5.03
C PHE A 88 5.72 3.40 6.33
N THR A 89 4.72 2.88 7.05
CA THR A 89 4.25 3.52 8.29
C THR A 89 5.31 3.55 9.37
N PHE A 90 6.24 2.59 9.42
CA PHE A 90 7.40 2.66 10.31
C PHE A 90 8.36 3.77 9.87
N ASN A 91 8.69 3.82 8.58
CA ASN A 91 9.72 4.71 8.07
C ASN A 91 9.28 6.18 7.93
N PHE A 92 8.02 6.44 7.58
CA PHE A 92 7.50 7.78 7.29
C PHE A 92 7.61 8.73 8.50
N PRO A 93 8.09 9.98 8.38
CA PRO A 93 8.46 10.70 7.16
C PRO A 93 9.97 10.66 6.82
N SER A 94 10.73 9.70 7.36
CA SER A 94 12.19 9.66 7.20
C SER A 94 12.60 9.32 5.76
N GLU A 95 13.60 10.05 5.26
CA GLU A 95 14.22 9.77 3.96
C GLU A 95 15.07 8.50 4.01
N LYS A 96 15.78 8.27 5.11
CA LYS A 96 16.60 7.08 5.33
C LYS A 96 15.77 6.00 6.01
N LEU A 97 16.02 4.74 5.66
CA LEU A 97 15.40 3.60 6.31
C LEU A 97 15.76 3.58 7.80
N ARG A 98 14.77 3.73 8.68
CA ARG A 98 14.94 3.73 10.15
C ARG A 98 14.56 2.42 10.84
N ILE A 99 14.28 1.39 10.05
CA ILE A 99 13.90 0.07 10.56
C ILE A 99 15.18 -0.71 10.84
N SER A 100 15.32 -1.25 12.05
CA SER A 100 16.46 -2.10 12.38
C SER A 100 16.41 -3.42 11.60
N ARG A 101 17.56 -4.08 11.42
CA ARG A 101 17.60 -5.38 10.72
C ARG A 101 16.71 -6.43 11.38
N LYS A 102 16.64 -6.41 12.72
CA LYS A 102 15.80 -7.33 13.50
C LYS A 102 14.32 -7.07 13.27
N GLU A 103 13.89 -5.81 13.33
CA GLU A 103 12.49 -5.44 13.03
C GLU A 103 12.12 -5.81 11.59
N LEU A 104 13.02 -5.51 10.63
CA LEU A 104 12.79 -5.87 9.24
C LEU A 104 12.61 -7.39 9.09
N LEU A 105 13.49 -8.21 9.68
CA LEU A 105 13.35 -9.66 9.66
C LEU A 105 12.03 -10.14 10.29
N LEU A 106 11.65 -9.59 11.45
CA LEU A 106 10.38 -9.94 12.12
C LEU A 106 9.16 -9.58 11.28
N LEU A 107 9.22 -8.50 10.50
CA LEU A 107 8.14 -8.09 9.59
C LEU A 107 8.20 -8.83 8.23
N THR A 108 9.36 -9.30 7.80
CA THR A 108 9.52 -10.01 6.53
C THR A 108 9.20 -11.50 6.65
N ILE A 109 9.47 -12.14 7.79
CA ILE A 109 9.22 -13.59 7.97
C ILE A 109 7.74 -13.95 7.77
N PRO A 110 6.75 -13.32 8.43
CA PRO A 110 5.35 -13.67 8.22
C PRO A 110 4.87 -13.37 6.80
N PHE A 111 5.42 -12.32 6.18
CA PHE A 111 5.19 -12.01 4.78
C PHE A 111 5.70 -13.13 3.86
N VAL A 112 6.94 -13.58 4.03
CA VAL A 112 7.52 -14.66 3.22
C VAL A 112 6.76 -15.97 3.42
N ILE A 113 6.37 -16.31 4.66
CA ILE A 113 5.54 -17.48 4.94
C ILE A 113 4.21 -17.38 4.17
N THR A 114 3.54 -16.23 4.23
CA THR A 114 2.26 -16.02 3.53
C THR A 114 2.43 -16.07 2.02
N LEU A 115 3.51 -15.51 1.49
CA LEU A 115 3.85 -15.55 0.07
C LEU A 115 4.09 -16.99 -0.40
N LEU A 116 4.88 -17.77 0.34
CA LEU A 116 5.12 -19.19 0.06
C LEU A 116 3.81 -19.98 0.08
N LEU A 117 2.96 -19.77 1.09
CA LEU A 117 1.64 -20.39 1.15
C LEU A 117 0.78 -20.05 -0.07
N SER A 118 0.91 -18.84 -0.62
CA SER A 118 0.18 -18.42 -1.82
C SER A 118 0.65 -19.13 -3.08
N PHE A 119 1.94 -19.50 -3.18
CA PHE A 119 2.48 -20.26 -4.30
C PHE A 119 2.14 -21.75 -4.26
N PHE A 120 1.90 -22.32 -3.07
CA PHE A 120 1.57 -23.74 -2.97
C PHE A 120 0.11 -23.99 -3.38
N PRO A 121 -0.13 -24.89 -4.36
CA PRO A 121 -1.48 -25.23 -4.78
C PRO A 121 -2.35 -25.65 -3.59
N TYR A 122 -3.62 -25.24 -3.62
CA TYR A 122 -4.64 -25.64 -2.64
C TYR A 122 -4.45 -25.11 -1.21
N LYS A 123 -3.40 -24.32 -0.93
CA LYS A 123 -3.14 -23.78 0.41
C LYS A 123 -4.00 -22.57 0.72
N ILE A 124 -4.01 -21.55 -0.12
CA ILE A 124 -4.85 -20.36 0.08
C ILE A 124 -6.25 -20.59 -0.48
N VAL A 125 -6.33 -20.99 -1.75
CA VAL A 125 -7.57 -21.38 -2.41
C VAL A 125 -7.54 -22.86 -2.70
N ARG A 126 -8.47 -23.61 -2.12
CA ARG A 126 -8.60 -25.06 -2.35
C ARG A 126 -9.27 -25.35 -3.69
N GLU A 127 -10.30 -24.60 -4.04
CA GLU A 127 -11.11 -24.85 -5.24
C GLU A 127 -11.83 -23.55 -5.60
N VAL A 128 -12.05 -23.30 -6.89
CA VAL A 128 -12.99 -22.27 -7.34
C VAL A 128 -14.15 -22.98 -8.03
N ARG A 129 -15.31 -23.01 -7.38
CA ARG A 129 -16.52 -23.58 -7.96
C ARG A 129 -17.22 -22.54 -8.81
N GLN A 130 -17.32 -22.81 -10.09
CA GLN A 130 -18.01 -21.93 -11.02
C GLN A 130 -19.42 -22.49 -11.31
N PHE A 131 -20.44 -21.70 -10.97
CA PHE A 131 -21.83 -22.02 -11.27
C PHE A 131 -22.29 -21.32 -12.56
N SER A 132 -21.75 -20.12 -12.82
CA SER A 132 -21.93 -19.38 -14.07
C SER A 132 -20.72 -18.48 -14.34
N PRO A 133 -20.60 -17.84 -15.51
CA PRO A 133 -19.54 -16.85 -15.78
C PRO A 133 -19.51 -15.70 -14.77
N GLU A 134 -20.63 -15.39 -14.13
CA GLU A 134 -20.81 -14.25 -13.22
C GLU A 134 -20.94 -14.70 -11.75
N ASN A 135 -21.01 -16.02 -11.51
CA ASN A 135 -21.21 -16.59 -10.18
C ASN A 135 -20.22 -17.73 -9.92
N SER A 136 -19.25 -17.44 -9.08
CA SER A 136 -18.26 -18.38 -8.58
C SER A 136 -18.16 -18.27 -7.06
N ILE A 137 -17.71 -19.36 -6.44
CA ILE A 137 -17.41 -19.41 -5.01
C ILE A 137 -15.96 -19.88 -4.86
N VAL A 138 -15.20 -19.19 -4.02
CA VAL A 138 -13.84 -19.58 -3.67
C VAL A 138 -13.89 -20.41 -2.40
N ILE A 139 -13.48 -21.66 -2.48
CA ILE A 139 -13.36 -22.53 -1.32
C ILE A 139 -11.99 -22.30 -0.68
N PRO A 140 -11.94 -21.83 0.58
CA PRO A 140 -10.68 -21.54 1.24
C PRO A 140 -9.89 -22.83 1.51
N GLY A 141 -8.57 -22.74 1.36
CA GLY A 141 -7.63 -23.78 1.75
C GLY A 141 -7.16 -23.63 3.20
N SER A 142 -6.34 -24.58 3.65
CA SER A 142 -5.82 -24.62 5.03
C SER A 142 -4.94 -23.42 5.42
N GLY A 143 -4.27 -22.80 4.44
CA GLY A 143 -3.44 -21.61 4.62
C GLY A 143 -4.22 -20.30 4.64
N GLN A 144 -5.54 -20.32 4.36
CA GLN A 144 -6.36 -19.10 4.33
C GLN A 144 -6.34 -18.39 5.69
N VAL A 145 -6.40 -19.12 6.81
CA VAL A 145 -6.37 -18.53 8.15
C VAL A 145 -5.06 -17.76 8.38
N THR A 146 -3.92 -18.36 8.04
CA THR A 146 -2.61 -17.71 8.13
C THR A 146 -2.54 -16.45 7.27
N TYR A 147 -3.02 -16.53 6.03
CA TYR A 147 -3.10 -15.37 5.13
C TYR A 147 -3.96 -14.24 5.70
N SER A 148 -5.10 -14.60 6.31
CA SER A 148 -6.04 -13.66 6.91
C SER A 148 -5.43 -12.93 8.10
N LEU A 149 -4.77 -13.68 9.00
CA LEU A 149 -4.07 -13.13 10.16
C LEU A 149 -2.93 -12.20 9.72
N PHE A 150 -2.19 -12.57 8.69
CA PHE A 150 -1.18 -11.72 8.08
C PHE A 150 -1.80 -10.41 7.54
N LEU A 151 -2.80 -10.52 6.67
CA LEU A 151 -3.43 -9.37 6.00
C LEU A 151 -4.01 -8.38 7.03
N ILE A 152 -4.86 -8.87 7.93
CA ILE A 152 -5.54 -8.06 8.94
C ILE A 152 -4.54 -7.52 9.96
N GLY A 153 -3.65 -8.38 10.47
CA GLY A 153 -2.66 -8.01 11.47
C GLY A 153 -1.72 -6.91 10.99
N TYR A 154 -1.26 -6.97 9.74
CA TYR A 154 -0.37 -5.95 9.18
C TYR A 154 -1.08 -4.64 8.95
N PHE A 155 -2.32 -4.65 8.44
CA PHE A 155 -3.11 -3.42 8.30
C PHE A 155 -3.41 -2.78 9.66
N LEU A 156 -3.84 -3.57 10.65
CA LEU A 156 -4.08 -3.07 12.01
C LEU A 156 -2.82 -2.45 12.61
N TYR A 157 -1.66 -3.10 12.43
CA TYR A 157 -0.40 -2.55 12.92
C TYR A 157 -0.01 -1.27 12.18
N ALA A 158 -0.22 -1.20 10.87
CA ALA A 158 0.07 0.00 10.08
C ALA A 158 -0.81 1.18 10.53
N PHE A 159 -2.11 0.96 10.73
CA PHE A 159 -3.02 1.99 11.23
C PHE A 159 -2.71 2.38 12.68
N PHE A 160 -2.33 1.44 13.54
CA PHE A 160 -1.85 1.74 14.89
C PHE A 160 -0.62 2.64 14.87
N ASN A 161 0.34 2.39 13.97
CA ASN A 161 1.51 3.25 13.80
C ASN A 161 1.14 4.66 13.33
N LEU A 162 0.22 4.78 12.36
CA LEU A 162 -0.27 6.09 11.92
C LEU A 162 -1.03 6.83 13.04
N PHE A 163 -1.82 6.12 13.83
CA PHE A 163 -2.52 6.67 15.00
C PHE A 163 -1.53 7.20 16.04
N ARG A 164 -0.49 6.45 16.39
CA ARG A 164 0.58 6.93 17.27
C ARG A 164 1.29 8.17 16.69
N LYS A 165 1.52 8.21 15.38
CA LYS A 165 2.12 9.38 14.70
C LYS A 165 1.19 10.58 14.71
N TYR A 166 -0.12 10.39 14.61
CA TYR A 166 -1.10 11.46 14.72
C TYR A 166 -1.01 12.20 16.07
N HIS A 167 -0.77 11.48 17.16
CA HIS A 167 -0.65 12.06 18.50
C HIS A 167 0.72 12.71 18.79
N THR A 168 1.78 12.27 18.09
CA THR A 168 3.15 12.76 18.34
C THR A 168 3.59 13.86 17.37
N THR A 169 2.95 13.99 16.21
CA THR A 169 3.30 14.98 15.18
C THR A 169 2.45 16.24 15.28
N LYS A 170 2.99 17.37 14.76
CA LYS A 170 2.31 18.68 14.74
C LYS A 170 2.40 19.31 13.35
N GLY A 171 1.56 20.33 13.12
CA GLY A 171 1.55 21.12 11.89
C GLY A 171 1.26 20.29 10.64
N VAL A 172 1.95 20.60 9.54
CA VAL A 172 1.75 19.97 8.22
C VAL A 172 1.92 18.44 8.26
N LEU A 173 2.85 17.92 9.05
CA LEU A 173 3.08 16.47 9.14
C LEU A 173 1.89 15.75 9.76
N LYS A 174 1.24 16.34 10.78
CA LYS A 174 0.01 15.78 11.34
C LYS A 174 -1.08 15.68 10.28
N THR A 175 -1.25 16.73 9.49
CA THR A 175 -2.20 16.75 8.37
C THR A 175 -1.87 15.67 7.33
N GLN A 176 -0.60 15.50 6.98
CA GLN A 176 -0.16 14.44 6.05
C GLN A 176 -0.44 13.03 6.59
N VAL A 177 -0.18 12.77 7.88
CA VAL A 177 -0.51 11.49 8.53
C VAL A 177 -2.01 11.22 8.45
N VAL A 178 -2.86 12.22 8.74
CA VAL A 178 -4.32 12.07 8.62
C VAL A 178 -4.74 11.75 7.19
N HIS A 179 -4.19 12.44 6.20
CA HIS A 179 -4.56 12.19 4.81
C HIS A 179 -4.11 10.81 4.33
N ILE A 180 -2.90 10.36 4.70
CA ILE A 180 -2.44 8.99 4.44
C ILE A 180 -3.41 7.99 5.09
N ALA A 181 -3.75 8.20 6.38
CA ALA A 181 -4.61 7.30 7.12
C ALA A 181 -6.00 7.21 6.47
N LEU A 182 -6.65 8.33 6.14
CA LEU A 182 -7.95 8.35 5.48
C LEU A 182 -7.90 7.74 4.07
N ALA A 183 -6.87 8.10 3.29
CA ALA A 183 -6.70 7.61 1.92
C ALA A 183 -6.50 6.09 1.85
N THR A 184 -5.94 5.48 2.89
CA THR A 184 -5.70 4.04 2.95
C THR A 184 -6.79 3.29 3.70
N LEU A 185 -7.35 3.85 4.79
CA LEU A 185 -8.36 3.20 5.61
C LEU A 185 -9.64 2.88 4.84
N VAL A 186 -10.15 3.84 4.06
CA VAL A 186 -11.39 3.67 3.30
C VAL A 186 -11.30 2.48 2.32
N PRO A 187 -10.33 2.44 1.37
CA PRO A 187 -10.22 1.32 0.45
C PRO A 187 -9.78 0.02 1.14
N THR A 188 -8.98 0.07 2.22
CA THR A 188 -8.66 -1.15 2.98
C THR A 188 -9.91 -1.75 3.61
N PHE A 189 -10.78 -0.93 4.22
CA PHE A 189 -12.03 -1.40 4.82
C PHE A 189 -12.95 -2.01 3.75
N ILE A 190 -13.13 -1.32 2.62
CA ILE A 190 -13.95 -1.82 1.51
C ILE A 190 -13.36 -3.11 0.94
N GLY A 191 -12.07 -3.15 0.63
CA GLY A 191 -11.39 -4.32 0.07
C GLY A 191 -11.43 -5.55 1.00
N ILE A 192 -11.18 -5.39 2.30
CA ILE A 192 -11.32 -6.49 3.26
C ILE A 192 -12.78 -6.98 3.31
N THR A 193 -13.76 -6.08 3.21
CA THR A 193 -15.16 -6.48 3.23
C THR A 193 -15.55 -7.23 1.96
N THR A 194 -15.22 -6.70 0.78
CA THR A 194 -15.72 -7.21 -0.50
C THR A 194 -14.89 -8.35 -1.07
N ASP A 195 -13.57 -8.31 -0.88
CA ASP A 195 -12.66 -9.25 -1.56
C ASP A 195 -12.18 -10.35 -0.62
N PHE A 196 -12.40 -10.18 0.68
CA PHE A 196 -12.09 -11.18 1.68
C PHE A 196 -13.36 -11.71 2.35
N PHE A 197 -14.16 -10.84 2.99
CA PHE A 197 -15.38 -11.30 3.67
C PHE A 197 -16.44 -11.82 2.69
N PHE A 198 -16.80 -11.06 1.67
CA PHE A 198 -17.87 -11.47 0.75
C PHE A 198 -17.46 -12.64 -0.14
N VAL A 199 -16.20 -12.72 -0.56
CA VAL A 199 -15.68 -13.84 -1.35
C VAL A 199 -15.79 -15.17 -0.59
N ILE A 200 -15.60 -15.15 0.74
CA ILE A 200 -15.68 -16.35 1.58
C ILE A 200 -17.13 -16.69 1.94
N PHE A 201 -17.97 -15.68 2.25
CA PHE A 201 -19.27 -15.91 2.89
C PHE A 201 -20.49 -15.61 2.02
N ILE A 202 -20.37 -14.83 0.94
CA ILE A 202 -21.51 -14.33 0.17
C ILE A 202 -21.39 -14.73 -1.30
N ALA A 203 -20.55 -14.05 -2.07
CA ALA A 203 -20.41 -14.24 -3.51
C ALA A 203 -19.17 -13.52 -4.04
N VAL A 204 -18.54 -14.12 -5.06
CA VAL A 204 -17.39 -13.53 -5.78
C VAL A 204 -17.79 -12.34 -6.64
N GLN A 205 -19.07 -12.20 -6.99
CA GLN A 205 -19.60 -11.15 -7.87
C GLN A 205 -19.33 -9.70 -7.41
N TYR A 206 -18.92 -9.49 -6.15
CA TYR A 206 -18.62 -8.18 -5.58
C TYR A 206 -17.11 -7.88 -5.47
N ASN A 207 -16.23 -8.80 -5.90
CA ASN A 207 -14.78 -8.67 -5.78
C ASN A 207 -14.18 -7.49 -6.57
N TRP A 208 -14.91 -6.89 -7.50
CA TRP A 208 -14.45 -5.71 -8.24
C TRP A 208 -14.53 -4.41 -7.41
N ILE A 209 -15.40 -4.39 -6.38
CA ILE A 209 -15.63 -3.20 -5.56
C ILE A 209 -14.38 -2.83 -4.78
N GLY A 210 -13.64 -3.83 -4.26
CA GLY A 210 -12.38 -3.62 -3.55
C GLY A 210 -11.36 -2.84 -4.39
N PRO A 211 -10.92 -3.35 -5.55
CA PRO A 211 -10.02 -2.66 -6.47
C PRO A 211 -10.50 -1.28 -6.87
N VAL A 212 -11.78 -1.15 -7.25
CA VAL A 212 -12.33 0.14 -7.70
C VAL A 212 -12.33 1.17 -6.57
N SER A 213 -12.57 0.77 -5.33
CA SER A 213 -12.52 1.68 -4.17
C SER A 213 -11.15 2.34 -3.97
N THR A 214 -10.07 1.77 -4.52
CA THR A 214 -8.73 2.36 -4.41
C THR A 214 -8.61 3.70 -5.18
N ILE A 215 -9.60 4.06 -5.99
CA ILE A 215 -9.73 5.41 -6.55
C ILE A 215 -9.77 6.49 -5.44
N PHE A 216 -10.32 6.19 -4.26
CA PHE A 216 -10.29 7.10 -3.11
C PHE A 216 -8.86 7.37 -2.65
N LEU A 217 -8.01 6.34 -2.60
CA LEU A 217 -6.58 6.50 -2.33
C LEU A 217 -5.95 7.42 -3.37
N PHE A 218 -6.22 7.17 -4.66
CA PHE A 218 -5.65 7.95 -5.75
C PHE A 218 -5.97 9.44 -5.61
N LEU A 219 -7.26 9.77 -5.44
CA LEU A 219 -7.72 11.15 -5.33
C LEU A 219 -7.16 11.86 -4.09
N LEU A 220 -7.22 11.22 -2.92
CA LEU A 220 -6.78 11.82 -1.66
C LEU A 220 -5.26 11.99 -1.58
N ILE A 221 -4.49 11.01 -2.06
CA ILE A 221 -3.02 11.13 -2.10
C ILE A 221 -2.61 12.18 -3.13
N LEU A 222 -3.20 12.20 -4.33
CA LEU A 222 -2.90 13.22 -5.33
C LEU A 222 -3.22 14.62 -4.83
N TYR A 223 -4.37 14.80 -4.18
CA TYR A 223 -4.75 16.04 -3.51
C TYR A 223 -3.71 16.44 -2.45
N SER A 224 -3.33 15.52 -1.57
CA SER A 224 -2.36 15.76 -0.49
C SER A 224 -0.96 16.08 -1.00
N MET A 225 -0.57 15.44 -2.09
CA MET A 225 0.68 15.72 -2.79
C MET A 225 0.72 17.16 -3.31
N ARG A 226 -0.40 17.69 -3.82
CA ARG A 226 -0.49 19.06 -4.34
C ARG A 226 -0.64 20.09 -3.22
N LYS A 227 -1.64 19.92 -2.35
CA LYS A 227 -2.01 20.89 -1.31
C LYS A 227 -1.06 20.90 -0.13
N TRP A 228 -0.75 19.72 0.40
CA TRP A 228 0.03 19.55 1.65
C TRP A 228 1.48 19.18 1.41
N ARG A 229 1.92 19.18 0.14
CA ARG A 229 3.29 18.80 -0.28
C ARG A 229 3.71 17.44 0.28
N LEU A 230 2.76 16.50 0.37
CA LEU A 230 3.04 15.11 0.75
C LEU A 230 4.16 14.56 -0.15
N PHE A 231 5.15 13.90 0.47
CA PHE A 231 6.38 13.37 -0.15
C PHE A 231 7.43 14.41 -0.61
N ASN A 232 7.29 15.68 -0.21
CA ASN A 232 8.25 16.76 -0.51
C ASN A 232 8.67 17.56 0.75
N LEU A 233 8.66 16.94 1.93
CA LEU A 233 9.08 17.61 3.16
C LEU A 233 10.58 17.48 3.37
N LEU A 234 11.28 18.61 3.54
CA LEU A 234 12.60 18.65 4.17
C LEU A 234 12.37 18.60 5.68
N ILE A 235 12.96 17.61 6.35
CA ILE A 235 12.98 17.57 7.81
C ILE A 235 14.16 18.42 8.26
N ILE A 236 13.90 19.58 8.87
CA ILE A 236 14.93 20.33 9.58
C ILE A 236 15.02 19.73 10.99
N GLN A 237 16.14 19.05 11.30
CA GLN A 237 16.44 18.57 12.65
C GLN A 237 17.39 19.56 13.34
N HIS A 238 17.05 20.01 14.55
CA HIS A 238 17.97 20.73 15.43
C HIS A 238 17.95 20.08 16.82
N GLY A 239 18.96 19.26 17.12
CA GLY A 239 19.04 18.46 18.35
C GLY A 239 17.96 17.36 18.44
N ASN A 240 17.48 17.08 19.66
CA ASN A 240 16.46 16.05 19.97
C ASN A 240 15.00 16.53 19.85
N ARG A 241 14.75 17.72 19.30
CA ARG A 241 13.39 18.30 19.18
C ARG A 241 13.04 18.58 17.71
N PHE A 242 11.88 18.11 17.28
CA PHE A 242 11.30 18.43 15.96
C PHE A 242 10.70 19.84 16.01
N LEU A 243 11.44 20.86 15.56
CA LEU A 243 11.10 22.26 15.86
C LEU A 243 10.17 22.94 14.86
N ALA A 244 10.25 22.68 13.56
CA ALA A 244 9.24 23.13 12.58
C ALA A 244 9.53 22.55 11.19
N LEU A 245 8.47 22.43 10.37
CA LEU A 245 8.57 22.11 8.95
C LEU A 245 8.33 23.38 8.15
N VAL A 246 9.39 23.95 7.57
CA VAL A 246 9.32 25.13 6.72
C VAL A 246 9.47 24.69 5.25
N PRO A 247 8.59 25.16 4.33
CA PRO A 247 8.80 25.08 2.88
C PRO A 247 10.24 25.43 2.46
N SER A 248 10.84 24.62 1.59
CA SER A 248 12.25 24.76 1.18
C SER A 248 12.65 26.15 0.65
N LYS A 249 11.72 26.88 0.05
CA LYS A 249 11.92 28.26 -0.41
C LYS A 249 11.97 29.27 0.74
N GLU A 250 11.13 29.11 1.75
CA GLU A 250 11.05 29.96 2.95
C GLU A 250 12.22 29.70 3.91
N ALA A 251 12.69 28.45 4.00
CA ALA A 251 13.86 28.11 4.82
C ALA A 251 15.14 28.79 4.31
N LYS A 252 15.29 28.91 2.98
CA LYS A 252 16.41 29.64 2.36
C LYS A 252 16.30 31.17 2.53
N SER A 253 15.10 31.73 2.47
CA SER A 253 14.90 33.18 2.66
C SER A 253 15.09 33.64 4.11
N LEU A 254 14.94 32.73 5.08
CA LEU A 254 15.14 33.00 6.51
C LEU A 254 16.58 32.77 6.99
N GLY A 255 17.54 32.56 6.08
CA GLY A 255 18.96 32.42 6.44
C GLY A 255 19.32 31.11 7.15
N PHE A 256 18.42 30.12 7.19
CA PHE A 256 18.79 28.80 7.71
C PHE A 256 19.74 28.10 6.73
N CYS A 257 20.90 27.70 7.22
CA CYS A 257 21.80 26.79 6.48
C CYS A 257 21.08 25.45 6.26
N VAL A 258 20.52 25.29 5.06
CA VAL A 258 20.04 24.00 4.56
C VAL A 258 21.27 23.16 4.22
N GLY A 259 21.83 22.49 5.23
CA GLY A 259 23.08 21.74 5.13
C GLY A 259 22.91 20.30 5.58
N TYR A 260 23.10 19.38 4.64
CA TYR A 260 23.46 17.99 4.92
C TYR A 260 24.89 18.00 5.46
N LYS A 261 25.09 17.86 6.78
CA LYS A 261 26.44 17.76 7.36
C LYS A 261 26.99 16.35 7.10
N ARG A 262 27.47 16.11 5.86
CA ARG A 262 28.63 15.25 5.61
C ARG A 262 29.85 16.11 5.98
N ASP A 263 30.83 15.53 6.64
CA ASP A 263 32.14 16.14 6.96
C ASP A 263 32.19 16.98 8.26
N LEU A 264 32.23 16.28 9.39
CA LEU A 264 32.88 16.74 10.63
C LEU A 264 33.73 15.62 11.25
N LEU A 265 34.63 15.04 10.45
CA LEU A 265 35.67 14.11 10.94
C LEU A 265 37.06 14.39 10.34
N GLY A 266 37.29 15.59 9.79
CA GLY A 266 38.52 15.86 9.03
C GLY A 266 39.44 16.97 9.54
N TYR A 267 39.02 17.85 10.45
CA TYR A 267 39.86 18.98 10.89
C TYR A 267 39.49 19.45 12.30
N ALA A 268 40.04 18.77 13.30
CA ALA A 268 40.36 19.35 14.62
C ALA A 268 41.16 18.30 15.39
N LEU A 269 42.45 18.55 15.53
CA LEU A 269 43.51 17.96 16.38
C LEU A 269 44.76 17.84 15.47
N ARG A 270 45.62 18.84 15.27
CA ARG A 270 46.54 19.50 16.23
C ARG A 270 46.52 18.98 17.66
#